data_AF-A0A0F9A4P2-F1
#
_entry.id   AF-A0A0F9A4P2-F1
#
_cell.length_a   1.000
_cell.length_b   1.000
_cell.length_c   1.000
_cell.angle_alpha   90.00
_cell.angle_beta   90.00
_cell.angle_gamma   90.00
#
_symmetry.space_group_name_H-M   'P 1'
#
loop_
_entity.id
_entity.type
_entity.pdbx_description
1 polymer ?
#
loop_
_entity_poly.entity_id
_entity_poly.type
_entity_poly.pdbx_seq_one_letter_code
_entity_poly.pdbx_strand_id
1 'polypeptide(L)'
;WNGPLGAFEIPPFDTATLAAAKTAARLTRDGALISVAGGGDTVAALNQAGVADDFTYISTAGGAFLEWMEGKTLPGVAALNR
;
A
#
# COMPACT_ATOMS: atom_id res chain seq x y z
N TRP A 1 -3.96 1.51 1.13
CA TRP A 1 -3.38 2.43 0.13
C TRP A 1 -3.01 1.63 -1.12
N ASN A 2 -3.58 2.02 -2.26
CA ASN A 2 -3.28 1.44 -3.56
C ASN A 2 -3.30 2.56 -4.62
N GLY A 3 -2.12 3.00 -5.04
CA GLY A 3 -1.89 4.05 -6.03
C GLY A 3 -1.24 5.30 -5.43
N PRO A 4 -0.04 5.71 -5.89
CA PRO A 4 0.56 7.01 -5.56
C PRO A 4 -0.38 8.19 -5.83
N LEU A 5 -0.13 9.33 -5.18
CA LEU A 5 -0.96 10.54 -5.33
C LEU A 5 -0.62 11.35 -6.60
N GLY A 6 0.41 10.96 -7.33
CA GLY A 6 0.90 11.60 -8.55
C GLY A 6 2.01 10.76 -9.20
N ALA A 7 2.62 11.29 -10.27
CA ALA A 7 3.76 10.68 -10.95
C ALA A 7 5.02 10.79 -10.07
N PHE A 8 5.09 9.95 -9.03
CA PHE A 8 6.11 10.01 -7.97
C PHE A 8 7.53 9.69 -8.46
N GLU A 9 7.64 9.14 -9.67
CA GLU A 9 8.88 8.89 -10.37
C GLU A 9 9.49 10.19 -10.95
N ILE A 10 8.71 11.27 -11.04
CA ILE A 10 9.10 12.53 -11.69
C ILE A 10 9.09 13.68 -10.69
N PRO A 11 10.26 14.19 -10.26
CA PRO A 11 10.33 15.40 -9.46
C PRO A 11 9.78 16.61 -10.23
N PRO A 12 9.03 17.53 -9.58
CA PRO A 12 8.68 17.57 -8.16
C PRO A 12 7.30 16.93 -7.83
N PHE A 13 6.74 16.12 -8.72
CA PHE A 13 5.40 15.55 -8.59
C PHE A 13 5.30 14.39 -7.58
N ASP A 14 6.41 14.07 -6.92
CA ASP A 14 6.56 13.05 -5.89
C ASP A 14 6.21 13.55 -4.48
N THR A 15 6.31 14.86 -4.26
CA THR A 15 6.17 15.52 -2.95
C THR A 15 4.96 15.03 -2.15
N ALA A 16 3.77 15.00 -2.75
CA ALA A 16 2.54 14.60 -2.06
C ALA A 16 2.56 13.11 -1.67
N THR A 17 3.00 12.24 -2.58
CA THR A 17 3.13 10.80 -2.34
C THR A 17 4.09 10.52 -1.18
N LEU A 18 5.28 11.14 -1.18
CA LEU A 18 6.25 10.93 -0.10
C LEU A 18 5.76 11.49 1.24
N ALA A 19 5.11 12.65 1.24
CA ALA A 19 4.55 13.24 2.45
C ALA A 19 3.45 12.36 3.06
N ALA A 20 2.56 11.82 2.22
CA ALA A 20 1.52 10.90 2.65
C ALA A 20 2.11 9.60 3.22
N ALA A 21 3.11 9.02 2.53
CA ALA A 21 3.81 7.82 2.98
C ALA A 21 4.43 7.99 4.37
N LYS A 22 5.22 9.06 4.56
CA LYS A 22 5.89 9.35 5.83
C LYS A 22 4.88 9.62 6.96
N THR A 23 3.77 10.27 6.65
CA THR A 23 2.70 10.54 7.64
C THR A 23 2.01 9.25 8.07
N ALA A 24 1.63 8.40 7.12
CA ALA A 24 0.99 7.11 7.41
C ALA A 24 1.92 6.19 8.21
N ALA A 25 3.20 6.13 7.84
CA ALA A 25 4.22 5.38 8.57
C ALA A 25 4.36 5.84 10.03
N ARG A 26 4.46 7.15 10.26
CA ARG A 26 4.51 7.72 11.61
C ARG A 26 3.28 7.31 12.43
N LEU A 27 2.07 7.52 11.89
CA LEU A 27 0.84 7.17 12.59
C LEU A 27 0.72 5.66 12.87
N THR A 28 1.32 4.83 12.01
CA THR A 28 1.36 3.37 12.21
C THR A 28 2.25 3.00 13.38
N ARG A 29 3.48 3.54 13.43
CA ARG A 29 4.40 3.33 14.56
C ARG A 29 3.83 3.85 15.87
N ASP A 30 3.09 4.97 15.83
CA ASP A 30 2.41 5.55 16.99
C ASP A 30 1.21 4.68 17.45
N GLY A 31 0.87 3.60 16.74
CA GLY A 31 -0.28 2.73 17.03
C GLY A 31 -1.63 3.37 16.71
N ALA A 32 -1.63 4.54 16.07
CA ALA A 32 -2.83 5.32 15.76
C ALA A 32 -3.49 4.92 14.44
N LEU A 33 -2.79 4.15 13.59
CA LEU A 33 -3.26 3.72 12.28
C LEU A 33 -2.89 2.26 12.01
N ILE A 34 -3.87 1.46 11.58
CA ILE A 34 -3.59 0.19 10.90
C ILE A 34 -3.41 0.52 9.41
N SER A 35 -2.16 0.47 8.95
CA SER A 35 -1.83 0.83 7.56
C SER A 35 -1.67 -0.42 6.71
N VAL A 36 -2.58 -0.55 5.74
CA VAL A 36 -2.51 -1.61 4.74
C VAL A 36 -2.20 -0.98 3.40
N ALA A 37 -1.15 -1.42 2.73
CA ALA A 37 -0.77 -0.98 1.39
C ALA A 37 -0.65 -2.16 0.43
N GLY A 38 -0.78 -1.91 -0.87
CA GLY A 38 -0.61 -2.95 -1.89
C GLY A 38 -0.55 -2.38 -3.30
N GLY A 39 0.00 -3.15 -4.23
CA GLY A 39 0.22 -2.75 -5.61
C GLY A 39 1.64 -2.24 -5.87
N GLY A 40 2.21 -2.59 -7.03
CA GLY A 40 3.63 -2.38 -7.35
C GLY A 40 4.09 -0.92 -7.16
N ASP A 41 3.36 0.03 -7.72
CA ASP A 41 3.73 1.45 -7.65
C ASP A 41 3.65 2.02 -6.23
N THR A 42 2.70 1.53 -5.43
CA THR A 42 2.60 1.94 -4.01
C THR A 42 3.78 1.41 -3.22
N VAL A 43 4.14 0.14 -3.43
CA VAL A 43 5.31 -0.47 -2.80
C VAL A 43 6.59 0.27 -3.19
N ALA A 44 6.75 0.60 -4.48
CA ALA A 44 7.88 1.38 -4.96
C ALA A 44 7.95 2.77 -4.31
N ALA A 45 6.82 3.48 -4.21
CA ALA A 45 6.74 4.78 -3.56
C ALA A 45 7.06 4.72 -2.05
N LEU A 46 6.59 3.68 -1.35
CA LEU A 46 6.91 3.47 0.07
C LEU A 46 8.41 3.19 0.29
N ASN A 47 9.02 2.41 -0.61
CA ASN A 47 10.46 2.15 -0.60
C ASN A 47 11.26 3.42 -0.88
N GLN A 48 10.87 4.22 -1.89
CA GLN A 48 11.48 5.52 -2.18
C GLN A 48 11.36 6.49 -0.99
N ALA A 49 10.23 6.46 -0.29
CA ALA A 49 10.03 7.24 0.93
C ALA A 49 10.81 6.71 2.15
N GLY A 50 11.34 5.47 2.08
CA GLY A 50 12.10 4.81 3.14
C GLY A 50 11.25 4.35 4.33
N VAL A 51 9.97 4.01 4.10
CA VAL A 51 9.00 3.73 5.18
C VAL A 51 8.20 2.44 5.01
N ALA A 52 8.63 1.55 4.10
CA ALA A 52 7.91 0.31 3.83
C ALA A 52 7.78 -0.58 5.09
N ASP A 53 8.85 -0.70 5.87
CA ASP A 53 8.88 -1.55 7.08
C ASP A 53 8.05 -0.97 8.25
N ASP A 54 7.59 0.28 8.14
CA ASP A 54 6.77 0.93 9.15
C ASP A 54 5.28 0.65 8.98
N PHE A 55 4.86 0.07 7.85
CA PHE A 55 3.45 -0.22 7.57
C PHE A 55 3.00 -1.50 8.25
N THR A 56 1.72 -1.59 8.63
CA THR A 56 1.19 -2.79 9.30
C THR A 56 1.21 -4.00 8.37
N TYR A 57 0.84 -3.80 7.11
CA TYR A 57 0.90 -4.84 6.09
C TYR A 57 1.08 -4.27 4.69
N ILE A 58 2.00 -4.87 3.94
CA ILE A 58 2.21 -4.58 2.53
C ILE A 58 1.88 -5.83 1.72
N SER A 59 0.79 -5.76 0.95
CA SER A 59 0.37 -6.79 0.02
C SER A 59 1.24 -6.79 -1.23
N THR A 60 1.80 -7.95 -1.56
CA THR A 60 2.43 -8.22 -2.85
C THR A 60 1.41 -8.59 -3.93
N ALA A 61 0.20 -8.95 -3.53
CA ALA A 61 -0.87 -9.35 -4.41
C ALA A 61 -1.59 -8.12 -4.98
N GLY A 62 -0.97 -7.38 -5.90
CA GLY A 62 -1.48 -6.09 -6.42
C GLY A 62 -3.00 -6.07 -6.74
N GLY A 63 -3.39 -6.57 -7.92
CA GLY A 63 -4.80 -6.57 -8.35
C GLY A 63 -5.70 -7.52 -7.55
N ALA A 64 -5.20 -8.71 -7.19
CA ALA A 64 -5.97 -9.68 -6.42
C ALA A 64 -6.37 -9.16 -5.02
N PHE A 65 -5.50 -8.39 -4.37
CA PHE A 65 -5.83 -7.75 -3.09
C PHE A 65 -6.94 -6.71 -3.24
N LEU A 66 -6.92 -5.93 -4.32
CA LEU A 66 -7.99 -4.96 -4.60
C LEU A 66 -9.32 -5.66 -4.88
N GLU A 67 -9.32 -6.67 -5.74
CA GLU A 67 -10.53 -7.45 -6.04
C GLU A 67 -11.15 -8.03 -4.77
N TRP A 68 -10.30 -8.52 -3.86
CA TRP A 68 -10.76 -8.99 -2.56
C TRP A 68 -11.32 -7.88 -1.68
N MET A 69 -10.68 -6.70 -1.62
CA MET A 69 -11.22 -5.53 -0.90
C MET A 69 -12.52 -5.01 -1.52
N GLU A 70 -12.74 -5.20 -2.81
CA GLU A 70 -14.01 -4.93 -3.50
C GLU A 70 -15.11 -5.95 -3.12
N GLY A 71 -14.80 -6.96 -2.30
CA GLY A 71 -15.72 -7.99 -1.85
C GLY A 71 -15.88 -9.16 -2.83
N LYS A 72 -15.04 -9.24 -3.88
CA LYS A 72 -15.07 -10.37 -4.80
C LYS A 72 -14.51 -11.61 -4.12
N THR A 73 -15.09 -12.75 -4.46
CA THR A 73 -14.54 -14.05 -4.07
C THR A 73 -13.26 -14.28 -4.87
N LEU A 74 -12.13 -14.48 -4.19
CA LEU A 74 -10.90 -14.90 -4.83
C LEU A 74 -10.95 -16.40 -5.11
N PRO A 75 -10.99 -16.85 -6.38
CA PRO A 75 -11.20 -18.27 -6.69
C PRO A 75 -10.11 -19.18 -6.11
N GLY A 76 -8.86 -18.72 -6.11
CA GLY A 76 -7.74 -19.48 -5.54
C GLY A 76 -7.82 -19.65 -4.03
N VAL A 77 -8.41 -18.70 -3.31
CA VAL A 77 -8.64 -18.82 -1.86
C VAL A 77 -9.87 -19.68 -1.59
N ALA A 78 -10.95 -19.48 -2.34
CA ALA A 78 -12.19 -20.25 -2.20
C ALA A 78 -11.97 -21.76 -2.42
N ALA A 79 -11.07 -22.14 -3.34
CA ALA A 79 -10.70 -23.53 -3.58
C ALA A 79 -10.00 -24.23 -2.40
N LEU A 80 -9.53 -23.47 -1.40
CA LEU A 80 -8.90 -24.01 -0.18
C LEU A 80 -9.92 -24.26 0.95
N ASN A 81 -11.14 -23.74 0.84
CA ASN A 81 -12.18 -23.98 1.83
C ASN A 81 -12.71 -25.41 1.70
N ARG A 82 -12.78 -26.12 2.84
CA ARG A 82 -13.32 -27.48 2.95
C ARG A 82 -14.84 -27.48 3.06
#